data_AF-A0A2A4VZJ3-F1
#
_entry.id   AF-A0A2A4VZJ3-F1
#
_cell.length_a   1.000
_cell.length_b   1.000
_cell.length_c   1.000
_cell.angle_alpha   90.00
_cell.angle_beta   90.00
_cell.angle_gamma   90.00
#
_symmetry.space_group_name_H-M   'P 1'
#
loop_
_entity.id
_entity.type
_entity.pdbx_description
1 polymer ?
#
loop_
_entity_poly.entity_id
_entity_poly.type
_entity_poly.pdbx_seq_one_letter_code
_entity_poly.pdbx_strand_id
1 'polypeptide(L)'
;MTPFQINPEIYIFTGLKGEETDRILGVHIIGADAGNMIAQAATAVEFGASAEDIALTCHAHPTETEAMKEAALAAHKRTIHM
;
A
#
# COMPACT_ATOMS: atom_id res chain seq x y z
N MET A 1 7.11 7.99 -10.94
CA MET A 1 7.47 7.27 -9.71
C MET A 1 7.34 8.26 -8.56
N THR A 2 6.13 8.40 -8.01
CA THR A 2 5.84 9.36 -6.94
C THR A 2 5.72 8.62 -5.61
N PRO A 3 6.72 8.69 -4.72
CA PRO A 3 6.57 8.18 -3.37
C PRO A 3 5.63 9.11 -2.57
N PHE A 4 4.66 8.55 -1.85
CA PHE A 4 3.77 9.28 -0.92
C PHE A 4 3.98 8.73 0.51
N GLN A 5 4.21 9.63 1.47
CA GLN A 5 4.53 9.34 2.88
C GLN A 5 3.29 9.42 3.78
N ILE A 6 3.04 8.39 4.62
CA ILE A 6 2.15 8.47 5.79
C ILE A 6 2.80 7.67 6.94
N ASN A 7 2.74 8.16 8.17
CA ASN A 7 3.29 7.50 9.37
C ASN A 7 2.29 6.48 9.96
N PRO A 8 2.70 5.25 10.36
CA PRO A 8 4.05 4.66 10.26
C PRO A 8 4.46 4.50 8.80
N GLU A 9 5.73 4.77 8.47
CA GLU A 9 6.18 5.03 7.10
C GLU A 9 5.97 3.85 6.13
N ILE A 10 4.76 3.74 5.58
CA ILE A 10 4.41 2.79 4.52
C ILE A 10 4.46 3.53 3.19
N TYR A 11 5.33 3.06 2.31
CA TYR A 11 5.50 3.59 0.96
C TYR A 11 5.10 2.52 -0.04
N ILE A 12 4.03 2.76 -0.81
CA ILE A 12 3.63 1.91 -1.93
C ILE A 12 4.13 2.58 -3.22
N PHE A 13 4.87 1.82 -4.02
CA PHE A 13 5.38 2.27 -5.31
C PHE A 13 4.52 1.66 -6.41
N THR A 14 3.82 2.47 -7.19
CA THR A 14 2.98 2.01 -8.31
C THR A 14 3.47 2.51 -9.66
N GLY A 15 3.08 1.77 -10.70
CA GLY A 15 3.21 2.12 -12.11
C GLY A 15 4.52 1.72 -12.77
N LEU A 16 4.50 1.59 -14.09
CA LEU A 16 5.68 1.24 -14.91
C LEU A 16 6.12 2.45 -15.74
N LYS A 17 7.43 2.55 -16.05
CA LYS A 17 7.95 3.68 -16.82
C LYS A 17 7.36 3.67 -18.24
N GLY A 18 6.53 4.66 -18.55
CA GLY A 18 5.93 4.84 -19.87
C GLY A 18 4.51 4.31 -20.03
N GLU A 19 3.88 3.80 -18.95
CA GLU A 19 2.50 3.32 -18.96
C GLU A 19 1.74 3.88 -17.74
N GLU A 20 0.46 4.25 -17.92
CA GLU A 20 -0.46 4.57 -16.83
C GLU A 20 -1.06 3.26 -16.27
N THR A 21 -0.28 2.56 -15.43
CA THR A 21 -0.78 1.41 -14.68
C THR A 21 -0.74 1.68 -13.19
N ASP A 22 -1.71 1.16 -12.44
CA ASP A 22 -1.73 1.23 -10.98
C ASP A 22 -1.10 -0.01 -10.31
N ARG A 23 -0.35 -0.81 -11.08
CA ARG A 23 0.28 -2.03 -10.58
C ARG A 23 1.31 -1.69 -9.50
N ILE A 24 1.28 -2.42 -8.39
CA ILE A 24 2.26 -2.31 -7.32
C ILE A 24 3.60 -2.88 -7.81
N LEU A 25 4.64 -2.05 -7.75
CA LEU A 25 6.02 -2.42 -8.01
C LEU A 25 6.76 -2.85 -6.74
N GLY A 26 6.37 -2.32 -5.60
CA GLY A 26 7.01 -2.59 -4.33
C GLY A 26 6.35 -1.84 -3.18
N VAL A 27 6.64 -2.30 -1.96
CA VAL A 27 6.17 -1.68 -0.73
C VAL A 27 7.32 -1.64 0.27
N HIS A 28 7.55 -0.49 0.88
CA HIS A 28 8.44 -0.36 2.04
C HIS A 28 7.60 -0.05 3.27
N ILE A 29 7.92 -0.68 4.39
CA ILE A 29 7.16 -0.57 5.63
C ILE A 29 8.15 -0.34 6.77
N ILE A 30 7.93 0.71 7.56
CA ILE A 30 8.66 0.98 8.80
C ILE A 30 7.63 1.11 9.93
N GLY A 31 7.60 0.13 10.85
CA GLY A 31 6.63 0.08 11.95
C GLY A 31 6.77 -1.19 12.79
N ALA A 32 6.04 -1.27 13.91
CA ALA A 32 6.15 -2.37 14.87
C ALA A 32 5.76 -3.74 14.29
N ASP A 33 4.77 -3.78 13.38
CA ASP A 33 4.25 -5.00 12.76
C ASP A 33 4.67 -5.18 11.29
N ALA A 34 5.74 -4.49 10.88
CA ALA A 34 6.19 -4.48 9.48
C ALA A 34 6.50 -5.88 8.93
N GLY A 35 7.05 -6.76 9.76
CA GLY A 35 7.38 -8.14 9.39
C GLY A 35 6.18 -9.00 9.05
N ASN A 36 5.01 -8.71 9.62
CA ASN A 36 3.77 -9.43 9.29
C ASN A 36 3.06 -8.79 8.09
N MET A 37 3.00 -7.46 8.03
CA MET A 37 2.38 -6.74 6.91
C MET A 37 3.11 -6.94 5.58
N ILE A 38 4.44 -7.15 5.59
CA ILE A 38 5.20 -7.39 4.37
C ILE A 38 4.75 -8.67 3.63
N ALA A 39 4.17 -9.65 4.32
CA ALA A 39 3.64 -10.86 3.69
C ALA A 39 2.43 -10.57 2.79
N GLN A 40 1.55 -9.64 3.21
CA GLN A 40 0.47 -9.13 2.38
C GLN A 40 1.03 -8.38 1.17
N ALA A 41 2.01 -7.52 1.38
CA ALA A 41 2.67 -6.76 0.31
C ALA A 41 3.33 -7.66 -0.74
N ALA A 42 4.07 -8.69 -0.29
CA ALA A 42 4.72 -9.66 -1.17
C ALA A 42 3.68 -10.41 -2.01
N THR A 43 2.58 -10.86 -1.39
CA THR A 43 1.48 -11.50 -2.11
C THR A 43 0.88 -10.55 -3.15
N ALA A 44 0.62 -9.29 -2.79
CA ALA A 44 0.08 -8.30 -3.73
C ALA A 44 1.00 -8.09 -4.96
N VAL A 45 2.32 -8.01 -4.75
CA VAL A 45 3.30 -7.85 -5.86
C VAL A 45 3.33 -9.09 -6.76
N GLU A 46 3.35 -10.30 -6.18
CA GLU A 46 3.37 -11.57 -6.92
C GLU A 46 2.11 -11.75 -7.80
N PHE A 47 0.94 -11.36 -7.27
CA PHE A 47 -0.31 -11.38 -8.03
C PHE A 47 -0.42 -10.22 -9.04
N GLY A 48 0.52 -9.28 -9.04
CA GLY A 48 0.46 -8.09 -9.89
C GLY A 48 -0.71 -7.17 -9.56
N ALA A 49 -1.12 -7.14 -8.29
CA ALA A 49 -2.23 -6.35 -7.80
C ALA A 49 -1.98 -4.83 -7.97
N SER A 50 -3.07 -4.08 -8.04
CA SER A 50 -3.07 -2.62 -8.03
C SER A 50 -3.10 -2.07 -6.61
N ALA A 51 -2.74 -0.79 -6.42
CA ALA A 51 -2.96 -0.14 -5.13
C ALA A 51 -4.45 -0.09 -4.77
N GLU A 52 -5.33 0.06 -5.76
CA GLU A 52 -6.78 0.01 -5.53
C GLU A 52 -7.25 -1.35 -4.96
N ASP A 53 -6.64 -2.47 -5.36
CA ASP A 53 -6.98 -3.79 -4.80
C ASP A 53 -6.70 -3.87 -3.29
N ILE A 54 -5.57 -3.30 -2.83
CA ILE A 54 -5.26 -3.21 -1.40
C ILE A 54 -6.24 -2.26 -0.71
N ALA A 55 -6.53 -1.10 -1.31
CA ALA A 55 -7.45 -0.13 -0.73
C ALA A 55 -8.88 -0.67 -0.54
N LEU A 56 -9.35 -1.52 -1.46
CA LEU A 56 -10.67 -2.13 -1.43
C LEU A 56 -10.74 -3.38 -0.55
N THR A 57 -9.61 -3.96 -0.17
CA THR A 57 -9.56 -5.11 0.74
C THR A 57 -10.01 -4.69 2.15
N CYS A 58 -10.85 -5.52 2.77
CA CYS A 58 -11.26 -5.31 4.16
C CYS A 58 -10.10 -5.59 5.11
N HIS A 59 -9.69 -4.56 5.83
CA HIS A 59 -8.69 -4.66 6.90
C HIS A 59 -9.42 -4.70 8.25
N ALA A 60 -8.91 -5.52 9.17
CA ALA A 60 -9.53 -5.66 10.48
C ALA A 60 -9.32 -4.38 11.30
N HIS A 61 -10.36 -3.93 12.01
CA HIS A 61 -10.28 -2.78 12.91
C HIS A 61 -10.41 -3.24 14.38
N PRO A 62 -9.57 -2.76 15.32
CA PRO A 62 -8.40 -1.89 15.14
C PRO A 62 -7.11 -2.69 14.89
N THR A 63 -6.40 -2.47 13.77
CA THR A 63 -5.09 -3.11 13.51
C THR A 63 -4.13 -2.22 12.73
N GLU A 64 -2.82 -2.50 12.83
CA GLU A 64 -1.77 -1.85 12.03
C GLU A 64 -1.98 -2.03 10.52
N THR A 65 -2.66 -3.10 10.10
CA THR A 65 -2.95 -3.35 8.68
C THR A 65 -3.86 -2.28 8.07
N GLU A 66 -4.60 -1.52 8.87
CA GLU A 66 -5.34 -0.34 8.39
C GLU A 66 -4.43 0.73 7.79
N ALA A 67 -3.19 0.85 8.27
CA ALA A 67 -2.20 1.75 7.68
C ALA A 67 -1.84 1.34 6.25
N MET A 68 -1.82 0.03 5.95
CA MET A 68 -1.62 -0.49 4.58
C MET A 68 -2.74 -0.03 3.64
N LYS A 69 -3.99 -0.06 4.14
CA LYS A 69 -5.16 0.43 3.41
C LYS A 69 -5.08 1.94 3.14
N GLU A 70 -4.74 2.74 4.14
CA GLU A 70 -4.61 4.19 3.98
C GLU A 70 -3.45 4.55 3.02
N ALA A 71 -2.31 3.84 3.10
CA ALA A 71 -1.21 4.01 2.17
C ALA A 71 -1.61 3.70 0.71
N ALA A 72 -2.46 2.70 0.52
CA ALA A 72 -3.01 2.35 -0.79
C ALA A 72 -4.01 3.40 -1.30
N LEU A 73 -4.88 3.91 -0.43
CA LEU A 73 -5.79 5.03 -0.74
C LEU A 73 -5.03 6.33 -1.07
N ALA A 74 -3.84 6.52 -0.49
CA ALA A 74 -2.99 7.69 -0.72
C ALA A 74 -2.48 7.76 -2.17
N ALA A 75 -2.28 6.62 -2.84
CA ALA A 75 -1.92 6.58 -4.26
C ALA A 75 -2.95 7.33 -5.13
N HIS A 76 -4.22 7.31 -4.70
CA HIS A 76 -5.35 7.95 -5.39
C HIS A 76 -5.87 9.22 -4.69
N LYS A 77 -5.18 9.73 -3.66
CA LYS A 77 -5.60 10.90 -2.86
C LYS A 77 -6.98 10.75 -2.20
N ARG A 78 -7.32 9.53 -1.77
CA ARG A 78 -8.62 9.16 -1.19
C ARG A 78 -8.53 8.69 0.27
N THR A 79 -7.49 9.09 0.98
CA THR A 79 -7.30 8.74 2.39
C THR A 79 -8.39 9.31 3.28
N ILE A 80 -8.73 8.57 4.33
CA ILE A 80 -9.83 8.89 5.24
C ILE A 80 -9.29 9.40 6.58
N HIS A 81 -8.15 8.88 7.03
CA HIS A 81 -7.63 9.10 8.38
C HIS A 81 -6.24 9.77 8.41
N MET A 82 -6.02 10.80 7.56
CA MET A 82 -4.77 11.61 7.56
C MET A 82 -4.69 12.62 8.70
#